data_AF-A0A139AIH6-F1
#
_entry.id   AF-A0A139AIH6-F1
#
_cell.length_a   1.000
_cell.length_b   1.000
_cell.length_c   1.000
_cell.angle_alpha   90.00
_cell.angle_beta   90.00
_cell.angle_gamma   90.00
#
_symmetry.space_group_name_H-M   'P 1'
#
loop_
_entity.id
_entity.type
_entity.pdbx_description
1 polymer ?
#
loop_
_entity_poly.entity_id
_entity_poly.type
_entity_poly.pdbx_seq_one_letter_code
_entity_poly.pdbx_strand_id
1 'polypeptide(L)'
;MAAMNPVDLYPEILNLVTTIDDTDPLNPRRCGSIVSHVGRASLYSSTTPPMRITIVFSTWSHTGTTIIDHRKPFVIHTLTPSHAHLVPIFGLGSSKNLDKFSSPTIDPPFEVSTRPTFALSFLPSCAAWFECVPKEVDLLAHGAAPDRHLVVAEVVAQGSGTGERRCLDIASAFGALSEEDRKTLGANYARDVARDSETAMEPRVV
;
A
#
# COMPACT_ATOMS: atom_id res chain seq x y z
N MET A 1 3.50 32.94 -4.08
CA MET A 1 3.90 31.65 -4.68
C MET A 1 3.75 30.60 -3.61
N ALA A 2 2.88 29.59 -3.82
CA ALA A 2 2.85 28.43 -2.92
C ALA A 2 4.22 27.74 -3.03
N ALA A 3 4.85 27.45 -1.88
CA ALA A 3 6.07 26.67 -1.87
C ALA A 3 5.75 25.29 -2.47
N MET A 4 6.42 24.94 -3.58
CA MET A 4 6.33 23.62 -4.17
C MET A 4 6.79 22.62 -3.09
N ASN A 5 5.94 21.66 -2.75
CA ASN A 5 6.31 20.65 -1.75
C ASN A 5 7.48 19.86 -2.35
N PRO A 6 8.63 19.71 -1.68
CA PRO A 6 9.77 18.95 -2.22
C PRO A 6 9.41 17.51 -2.62
N VAL A 7 8.31 16.97 -2.06
CA VAL A 7 7.76 15.65 -2.40
C VAL A 7 7.16 15.62 -3.82
N ASP A 8 6.66 16.75 -4.33
CA ASP A 8 6.10 16.88 -5.69
C ASP A 8 7.17 16.79 -6.80
N LEU A 9 8.46 16.76 -6.43
CA LEU A 9 9.58 16.67 -7.38
C LEU A 9 9.77 15.26 -7.98
N TYR A 10 9.18 14.23 -7.37
CA TYR A 10 9.28 12.86 -7.84
C TYR A 10 7.89 12.34 -8.23
N PRO A 11 7.71 11.79 -9.45
CA PRO A 11 6.46 11.14 -9.81
C PRO A 11 6.33 9.86 -8.97
N GLU A 12 5.62 9.94 -7.85
CA GLU A 12 5.37 8.79 -7.00
C GLU A 12 4.40 7.84 -7.70
N ILE A 13 4.90 6.65 -8.03
CA ILE A 13 4.10 5.59 -8.64
C ILE A 13 3.22 4.98 -7.57
N LEU A 14 1.92 4.86 -7.87
CA LEU A 14 0.98 4.18 -7.01
C LEU A 14 1.06 2.67 -7.16
N ASN A 15 1.08 2.01 -6.00
CA ASN A 15 1.04 0.58 -5.88
C ASN A 15 -0.14 0.17 -5.00
N LEU A 16 -0.72 -0.99 -5.28
CA LEU A 16 -1.67 -1.64 -4.39
C LEU A 16 -0.96 -2.80 -3.67
N VAL A 17 -0.90 -2.72 -2.34
CA VAL A 17 -0.44 -3.82 -1.51
C VAL A 17 -1.63 -4.64 -1.05
N THR A 18 -1.56 -5.96 -1.22
CA THR A 18 -2.56 -6.91 -0.73
C THR A 18 -1.95 -7.96 0.20
N THR A 19 -2.71 -8.39 1.19
CA THR A 19 -2.37 -9.50 2.08
C THR A 19 -3.66 -10.19 2.55
N ILE A 20 -3.53 -11.20 3.41
CA ILE A 20 -4.64 -11.86 4.08
C ILE A 20 -4.48 -11.73 5.59
N ASP A 21 -5.54 -11.30 6.26
CA ASP A 21 -5.70 -11.39 7.70
C ASP A 21 -6.52 -12.63 8.01
N ASP A 22 -5.84 -13.69 8.41
CA ASP A 22 -6.40 -14.98 8.82
C ASP A 22 -6.31 -15.16 10.35
N THR A 23 -6.14 -14.07 11.11
CA THR A 23 -6.05 -14.11 12.58
C THR A 23 -7.30 -14.73 13.21
N ASP A 24 -8.45 -14.61 12.55
CA ASP A 24 -9.62 -15.45 12.74
C ASP A 24 -9.70 -16.49 11.60
N PRO A 25 -9.31 -17.76 11.85
CA PRO A 25 -9.29 -18.80 10.82
C PRO A 25 -10.68 -19.12 10.25
N LEU A 26 -11.75 -18.80 10.97
CA LEU A 26 -13.12 -19.04 10.51
C LEU A 26 -13.61 -17.95 9.56
N ASN A 27 -12.94 -16.79 9.55
CA ASN A 27 -13.32 -15.65 8.75
C ASN A 27 -12.08 -14.91 8.23
N PRO A 28 -11.28 -15.53 7.34
CA PRO A 28 -10.11 -14.90 6.77
C PRO A 28 -10.53 -13.71 5.90
N ARG A 29 -9.88 -12.57 6.10
CA ARG A 29 -10.18 -11.30 5.44
C ARG A 29 -9.09 -10.93 4.47
N ARG A 30 -9.48 -10.50 3.28
CA ARG A 30 -8.54 -9.89 2.32
C ARG A 30 -8.28 -8.45 2.73
N CYS A 31 -7.01 -8.06 2.78
CA CYS A 31 -6.60 -6.72 3.14
C CYS A 31 -5.92 -6.05 1.94
N GLY A 32 -6.18 -4.77 1.73
CA GLY A 32 -5.62 -4.00 0.62
C GLY A 32 -5.43 -2.53 0.96
N SER A 33 -4.31 -1.94 0.53
CA SER A 33 -3.99 -0.51 0.71
C SER A 33 -3.23 0.03 -0.49
N ILE A 34 -3.58 1.25 -0.92
CA ILE A 34 -2.74 2.01 -1.83
C ILE A 34 -1.53 2.53 -1.07
N VAL A 35 -0.35 2.44 -1.69
CA VAL A 35 0.91 2.99 -1.19
C VAL A 35 1.67 3.63 -2.35
N SER A 36 2.37 4.72 -2.06
CA SER A 36 3.20 5.42 -3.06
C SER A 36 4.70 5.27 -2.78
N HIS A 37 5.05 5.02 -1.52
CA HIS A 37 6.43 4.90 -1.06
C HIS A 37 6.90 3.45 -1.15
N VAL A 38 7.27 3.04 -2.36
CA VAL A 38 7.88 1.73 -2.64
C VAL A 38 9.23 1.94 -3.32
N GLY A 39 10.28 1.41 -2.72
CA GLY A 39 11.66 1.57 -3.19
C GLY A 39 12.36 0.23 -3.36
N ARG A 40 13.32 0.17 -4.28
CA ARG A 40 14.22 -0.98 -4.35
C ARG A 40 15.33 -0.83 -3.32
N ALA A 41 15.52 -1.82 -2.47
CA ALA A 41 16.49 -1.79 -1.36
C ALA A 41 17.80 -2.55 -1.68
N SER A 42 17.82 -3.34 -2.77
CA SER A 42 19.02 -4.07 -3.21
C SER A 42 19.32 -3.83 -4.69
N LEU A 43 20.59 -3.63 -5.04
CA LEU A 43 21.01 -3.46 -6.45
C LEU A 43 20.98 -4.76 -7.26
N TYR A 44 21.07 -5.91 -6.61
CA TYR A 44 21.02 -7.22 -7.25
C TYR A 44 19.57 -7.69 -7.40
N SER A 45 19.25 -8.30 -8.55
CA SER A 45 17.97 -8.95 -8.85
C SER A 45 18.09 -10.48 -8.82
N SER A 46 19.18 -10.97 -8.22
CA SER A 46 19.46 -12.40 -8.10
C SER A 46 18.56 -13.05 -7.05
N THR A 47 18.45 -14.37 -7.13
CA THR A 47 17.90 -15.19 -6.04
C THR A 47 18.82 -15.22 -4.82
N THR A 48 20.12 -14.95 -5.00
CA THR A 48 21.13 -15.02 -3.93
C THR A 48 22.20 -13.93 -4.11
N PRO A 49 22.22 -12.88 -3.26
CA PRO A 49 21.24 -12.56 -2.23
C PRO A 49 19.88 -12.21 -2.85
N PRO A 50 18.77 -12.49 -2.16
CA PRO A 50 17.44 -12.23 -2.68
C PRO A 50 17.21 -10.72 -2.83
N MET A 51 16.42 -10.36 -3.84
CA MET A 51 16.02 -8.98 -4.06
C MET A 51 15.23 -8.45 -2.86
N ARG A 52 15.54 -7.23 -2.44
CA ARG A 52 14.84 -6.53 -1.35
C ARG A 52 14.19 -5.25 -1.84
N ILE A 53 13.05 -4.96 -1.25
CA ILE A 53 12.28 -3.74 -1.48
C ILE A 53 11.91 -3.10 -0.14
N THR A 54 11.76 -1.78 -0.14
CA THR A 54 11.22 -1.02 0.97
C THR A 54 9.80 -0.58 0.68
N ILE A 55 8.96 -0.57 1.70
CA ILE A 55 7.60 -0.04 1.64
C ILE A 55 7.35 0.75 2.91
N VAL A 56 6.67 1.88 2.80
CA VAL A 56 6.23 2.65 3.97
C VAL A 56 4.73 2.50 4.16
N PHE A 57 4.32 2.15 5.38
CA PHE A 57 2.92 2.14 5.79
C PHE A 57 2.68 3.16 6.89
N SER A 58 1.47 3.71 6.95
CA SER A 58 0.98 4.36 8.16
C SER A 58 0.81 3.33 9.29
N THR A 59 1.14 3.72 10.53
CA THR A 59 0.87 2.92 11.75
C THR A 59 -0.62 2.59 11.92
N TRP A 60 -1.49 3.33 11.24
CA TRP A 60 -2.93 3.17 11.29
C TRP A 60 -3.49 2.30 10.15
N SER A 61 -2.64 1.88 9.21
CA SER A 61 -3.05 1.04 8.09
C SER A 61 -3.31 -0.38 8.59
N HIS A 62 -4.55 -0.86 8.49
CA HIS A 62 -4.86 -2.25 8.84
C HIS A 62 -4.02 -3.25 8.03
N THR A 63 -3.90 -3.03 6.72
CA THR A 63 -3.03 -3.83 5.84
C THR A 63 -1.58 -3.80 6.31
N GLY A 64 -1.09 -2.61 6.70
CA GLY A 64 0.25 -2.44 7.27
C GLY A 64 0.44 -3.23 8.57
N THR A 65 -0.47 -3.09 9.53
CA THR A 65 -0.44 -3.83 10.81
C THR A 65 -0.49 -5.34 10.58
N THR A 66 -1.30 -5.84 9.65
CA THR A 66 -1.37 -7.27 9.32
C THR A 66 -0.02 -7.79 8.80
N ILE A 67 0.65 -7.03 7.93
CA ILE A 67 1.97 -7.37 7.41
C ILE A 67 3.04 -7.32 8.51
N ILE A 68 3.00 -6.30 9.36
CA ILE A 68 4.05 -6.01 10.34
C ILE A 68 3.93 -6.91 11.58
N ASP A 69 2.77 -6.88 12.23
CA ASP A 69 2.55 -7.52 13.53
C ASP A 69 2.44 -9.04 13.39
N HIS A 70 1.85 -9.51 12.29
CA HIS A 70 1.67 -10.93 12.01
C HIS A 70 2.66 -11.48 10.99
N ARG A 71 3.64 -10.67 10.54
CA ARG A 71 4.67 -11.04 9.57
C ARG A 71 4.10 -11.72 8.32
N LYS A 72 2.92 -11.27 7.88
CA LYS A 72 2.20 -11.91 6.78
C LYS A 72 2.88 -11.64 5.44
N PRO A 73 2.92 -12.64 4.55
CA PRO A 73 3.30 -12.41 3.17
C PRO A 73 2.31 -11.46 2.50
N PHE A 74 2.78 -10.76 1.48
CA PHE A 74 1.97 -9.79 0.76
C PHE A 74 2.38 -9.69 -0.70
N VAL A 75 1.52 -9.10 -1.53
CA VAL A 75 1.80 -8.82 -2.94
C VAL A 75 1.73 -7.31 -3.17
N ILE A 76 2.72 -6.78 -3.87
CA ILE A 76 2.69 -5.42 -4.41
C ILE A 76 2.26 -5.50 -5.87
N HIS A 77 1.30 -4.68 -6.26
CA HIS A 77 0.87 -4.50 -7.64
C HIS A 77 1.17 -3.08 -8.08
N THR A 78 2.01 -2.91 -9.10
CA THR A 78 2.26 -1.60 -9.70
C THR A 78 1.10 -1.23 -10.60
N LEU A 79 0.38 -0.16 -10.25
CA LEU A 79 -0.86 0.21 -10.92
C LEU A 79 -0.58 0.92 -12.24
N THR A 80 -1.49 0.76 -13.18
CA THR A 80 -1.53 1.50 -14.46
C THR A 80 -2.67 2.53 -14.44
N PRO A 81 -2.71 3.49 -15.38
CA PRO A 81 -3.78 4.48 -15.46
C PRO A 81 -5.21 3.92 -15.44
N SER A 82 -5.44 2.74 -16.01
CA SER A 82 -6.77 2.09 -16.00
C SER A 82 -7.25 1.73 -14.59
N HIS A 83 -6.35 1.66 -13.60
CA HIS A 83 -6.66 1.32 -12.22
C HIS A 83 -6.92 2.53 -11.33
N ALA A 84 -7.05 3.75 -11.88
CA ALA A 84 -7.33 4.94 -11.07
C ALA A 84 -8.59 4.79 -10.19
N HIS A 85 -9.58 4.02 -10.66
CA HIS A 85 -10.80 3.68 -9.92
C HIS A 85 -10.56 2.87 -8.63
N LEU A 86 -9.40 2.22 -8.46
CA LEU A 86 -9.03 1.50 -7.25
C LEU A 86 -8.56 2.43 -6.12
N VAL A 87 -8.10 3.63 -6.48
CA VAL A 87 -7.58 4.61 -5.51
C VAL A 87 -8.62 5.01 -4.46
N PRO A 88 -9.87 5.37 -4.80
CA PRO A 88 -10.87 5.65 -3.78
C PRO A 88 -11.22 4.41 -2.94
N ILE A 89 -11.30 3.23 -3.56
CA ILE A 89 -11.66 1.98 -2.86
C ILE A 89 -10.62 1.60 -1.80
N PHE A 90 -9.35 1.58 -2.20
CA PHE A 90 -8.24 1.09 -1.38
C PHE A 90 -7.47 2.19 -0.65
N GLY A 91 -7.64 3.45 -1.04
CA GLY A 91 -7.06 4.63 -0.39
C GLY A 91 -7.99 5.35 0.59
N LEU A 92 -9.32 5.27 0.43
CA LEU A 92 -10.27 5.94 1.35
C LEU A 92 -10.86 5.00 2.40
N GLY A 93 -11.05 3.72 2.06
CA GLY A 93 -11.59 2.75 2.99
C GLY A 93 -10.52 2.31 3.99
N SER A 94 -10.62 2.67 5.27
CA SER A 94 -9.80 2.06 6.34
C SER A 94 -10.61 1.12 7.24
N SER A 95 -11.90 0.91 6.93
CA SER A 95 -12.76 0.02 7.72
C SER A 95 -12.32 -1.44 7.57
N LYS A 96 -11.97 -2.06 8.69
CA LYS A 96 -11.64 -3.50 8.80
C LYS A 96 -12.81 -4.43 8.44
N ASN A 97 -14.02 -3.88 8.31
CA ASN A 97 -15.26 -4.64 8.12
C ASN A 97 -15.83 -4.55 6.69
N LEU A 98 -15.19 -3.77 5.81
CA LEU A 98 -15.63 -3.66 4.41
C LEU A 98 -14.80 -4.61 3.54
N ASP A 99 -15.44 -5.58 2.88
CA ASP A 99 -14.77 -6.33 1.80
C ASP A 99 -14.63 -5.42 0.59
N LYS A 100 -13.47 -4.78 0.48
CA LYS A 100 -13.13 -3.91 -0.66
C LYS A 100 -13.03 -4.68 -1.97
N PHE A 101 -12.68 -5.97 -1.91
CA PHE A 101 -12.38 -6.80 -3.07
C PHE A 101 -13.65 -7.33 -3.74
N SER A 102 -14.81 -7.25 -3.08
CA SER A 102 -16.11 -7.55 -3.66
C SER A 102 -16.80 -6.33 -4.29
N SER A 103 -16.11 -5.19 -4.38
CA SER A 103 -16.72 -3.99 -4.97
C SER A 103 -17.07 -4.24 -6.45
N PRO A 104 -18.32 -3.97 -6.87
CA PRO A 104 -18.75 -4.20 -8.26
C PRO A 104 -18.07 -3.25 -9.26
N THR A 105 -17.36 -2.23 -8.77
CA THR A 105 -16.62 -1.26 -9.58
C THR A 105 -15.19 -1.70 -9.91
N ILE A 106 -14.73 -2.84 -9.38
CA ILE A 106 -13.40 -3.37 -9.68
C ILE A 106 -13.47 -4.15 -11.00
N ASP A 107 -12.74 -3.66 -12.00
CA ASP A 107 -12.59 -4.30 -13.31
C ASP A 107 -11.13 -4.18 -13.81
N PRO A 108 -10.44 -5.30 -14.10
CA PRO A 108 -10.88 -6.69 -13.90
C PRO A 108 -10.96 -7.07 -12.41
N PRO A 109 -11.76 -8.09 -12.05
CA PRO A 109 -11.85 -8.56 -10.68
C PRO A 109 -10.51 -9.10 -10.17
N PHE A 110 -10.31 -9.05 -8.85
CA PHE A 110 -9.18 -9.72 -8.22
C PHE A 110 -9.32 -11.23 -8.33
N GLU A 111 -8.23 -11.88 -8.69
CA GLU A 111 -8.12 -13.33 -8.70
C GLU A 111 -7.44 -13.79 -7.41
N VAL A 112 -7.88 -14.92 -6.85
CA VAL A 112 -7.04 -15.66 -5.91
C VAL A 112 -6.11 -16.50 -6.76
N SER A 113 -4.93 -15.96 -7.04
CA SER A 113 -3.98 -16.70 -7.85
C SER A 113 -3.25 -17.69 -6.97
N THR A 114 -3.26 -18.98 -7.33
CA THR A 114 -2.33 -19.97 -6.74
C THR A 114 -0.89 -19.70 -7.14
N ARG A 115 -0.65 -18.64 -7.94
CA ARG A 115 0.66 -18.15 -8.29
C ARG A 115 0.83 -16.66 -7.98
N PRO A 116 1.86 -16.29 -7.23
CA PRO A 116 2.92 -17.16 -6.76
C PRO A 116 2.63 -17.61 -5.31
N THR A 117 3.57 -18.38 -4.76
CA THR A 117 3.70 -19.00 -3.43
C THR A 117 2.54 -18.98 -2.42
N PHE A 118 1.96 -17.82 -2.09
CA PHE A 118 1.11 -17.62 -0.90
C PHE A 118 -0.39 -17.57 -1.16
N ALA A 119 -0.84 -17.81 -2.40
CA ALA A 119 -2.27 -17.83 -2.75
C ALA A 119 -3.04 -16.55 -2.34
N LEU A 120 -2.42 -15.39 -2.56
CA LEU A 120 -2.97 -14.08 -2.16
C LEU A 120 -3.84 -13.48 -3.27
N SER A 121 -4.61 -12.44 -2.91
CA SER A 121 -5.38 -11.66 -3.89
C SER A 121 -4.45 -10.95 -4.86
N PHE A 122 -4.72 -11.17 -6.15
CA PHE A 122 -3.86 -10.81 -7.26
C PHE A 122 -4.61 -9.97 -8.29
N LEU A 123 -3.95 -8.92 -8.79
CA LEU A 123 -4.46 -8.07 -9.86
C LEU A 123 -3.68 -8.35 -11.16
N PRO A 124 -4.20 -9.18 -12.08
CA PRO A 124 -3.46 -9.62 -13.27
C PRO A 124 -3.16 -8.49 -14.26
N SER A 125 -4.04 -7.49 -14.32
CA SER A 125 -3.91 -6.32 -15.20
C SER A 125 -2.90 -5.27 -14.73
N CYS A 126 -2.19 -5.48 -13.61
CA CYS A 126 -1.15 -4.56 -13.17
C CYS A 126 0.02 -4.47 -14.17
N ALA A 127 0.89 -3.46 -14.03
CA ALA A 127 2.12 -3.37 -14.84
C ALA A 127 3.12 -4.45 -14.42
N ALA A 128 3.31 -4.60 -13.10
CA ALA A 128 4.23 -5.53 -12.49
C ALA A 128 3.74 -5.92 -11.10
N TRP A 129 4.21 -7.06 -10.62
CA TRP A 129 3.89 -7.54 -9.28
C TRP A 129 5.10 -8.16 -8.58
N PHE A 130 5.08 -8.08 -7.26
CA PHE A 130 6.12 -8.61 -6.37
C PHE A 130 5.46 -9.31 -5.19
N GLU A 131 5.68 -10.61 -5.06
CA GLU A 131 5.29 -11.37 -3.87
C GLU A 131 6.44 -11.35 -2.87
N CYS A 132 6.12 -10.97 -1.64
CA CYS A 132 7.10 -10.53 -0.68
C CYS A 132 6.85 -11.11 0.72
N VAL A 133 7.94 -11.26 1.47
CA VAL A 133 7.90 -11.60 2.90
C VAL A 133 8.60 -10.49 3.69
N PRO A 134 7.97 -9.93 4.74
CA PRO A 134 8.59 -8.89 5.57
C PRO A 134 9.80 -9.47 6.33
N LYS A 135 10.95 -8.79 6.28
CA LYS A 135 12.18 -9.21 6.97
C LYS A 135 12.51 -8.28 8.13
N GLU A 136 12.62 -7.00 7.84
CA GLU A 136 12.96 -5.97 8.83
C GLU A 136 11.82 -4.94 8.86
N VAL A 137 11.52 -4.43 10.06
CA VAL A 137 10.51 -3.38 10.24
C VAL A 137 11.11 -2.34 11.18
N ASP A 138 11.21 -1.13 10.68
CA ASP A 138 11.67 0.03 11.45
C ASP A 138 10.51 1.01 11.63
N LEU A 139 10.44 1.61 12.81
CA LEU A 139 9.55 2.74 13.08
C LEU A 139 10.23 4.01 12.58
N LEU A 140 9.61 4.68 11.61
CA LEU A 140 10.06 6.01 11.18
C LEU A 140 9.41 7.03 12.11
N ALA A 141 10.24 7.69 12.92
CA ALA A 141 9.80 8.77 13.79
C ALA A 141 10.17 10.12 13.19
N HIS A 142 9.17 10.94 12.89
CA HIS A 142 9.35 12.38 12.68
C HIS A 142 8.84 13.12 13.92
N GLY A 143 9.69 13.26 14.94
CA GLY A 143 9.33 13.91 16.21
C GLY A 143 8.94 12.90 17.31
N ALA A 144 8.01 13.30 18.18
CA ALA A 144 7.76 12.62 19.47
C ALA A 144 7.00 11.29 19.39
N ALA A 145 6.34 10.99 18.26
CA ALA A 145 5.64 9.72 18.04
C ALA A 145 5.88 9.20 16.60
N PRO A 146 6.20 7.90 16.42
CA PRO A 146 6.30 7.33 15.09
C PRO A 146 4.92 7.18 14.46
N ASP A 147 4.75 7.74 13.27
CA ASP A 147 3.50 7.76 12.50
C ASP A 147 3.56 6.84 11.27
N ARG A 148 4.76 6.35 10.93
CA ARG A 148 5.01 5.47 9.78
C ARG A 148 5.91 4.29 10.15
N HIS A 149 5.71 3.16 9.47
CA HIS A 149 6.60 2.02 9.49
C HIS A 149 7.30 1.87 8.15
N LEU A 150 8.62 1.71 8.18
CA LEU A 150 9.41 1.23 7.06
C LEU A 150 9.50 -0.29 7.14
N VAL A 151 9.08 -0.98 6.09
CA VAL A 151 9.20 -2.43 5.97
C VAL A 151 10.24 -2.72 4.90
N VAL A 152 11.31 -3.44 5.26
CA VAL A 152 12.21 -4.09 4.29
C VAL A 152 11.70 -5.50 4.06
N ALA A 153 11.32 -5.79 2.83
CA ALA A 153 10.78 -7.08 2.44
C ALA A 153 11.68 -7.77 1.41
N GLU A 154 11.71 -9.09 1.49
CA GLU A 154 12.35 -9.96 0.52
C GLU A 154 11.36 -10.34 -0.56
N VAL A 155 11.75 -10.19 -1.82
CA VAL A 155 10.94 -10.62 -2.97
C VAL A 155 11.18 -12.11 -3.20
N VAL A 156 10.14 -12.92 -3.02
CA VAL A 156 10.21 -14.38 -3.24
C VAL A 156 9.77 -14.77 -4.64
N ALA A 157 8.91 -13.96 -5.27
CA ALA A 157 8.53 -14.10 -6.66
C ALA A 157 8.17 -12.73 -7.25
N GLN A 158 8.35 -12.56 -8.55
CA GLN A 158 8.01 -11.33 -9.27
C GLN A 158 7.65 -11.64 -10.71
N GLY A 159 6.93 -10.72 -11.35
CA GLY A 159 6.60 -10.83 -12.75
C GLY A 159 5.98 -9.57 -13.31
N SER A 160 5.74 -9.60 -14.62
CA SER A 160 4.95 -8.60 -15.31
C SER A 160 3.47 -9.00 -15.26
N GLY A 161 2.58 -8.02 -15.12
CA GLY A 161 1.16 -8.25 -15.38
C GLY A 161 0.83 -8.07 -16.86
N THR A 162 -0.46 -8.18 -17.21
CA THR A 162 -0.96 -7.98 -18.57
C THR A 162 -1.28 -6.53 -18.89
N GLY A 163 -1.09 -5.63 -17.93
CA GLY A 163 -1.34 -4.20 -18.07
C GLY A 163 -0.33 -3.46 -18.92
N GLU A 164 -0.64 -2.20 -19.20
CA GLU A 164 0.28 -1.27 -19.82
C GLU A 164 1.54 -1.06 -18.98
N ARG A 165 2.68 -0.80 -19.63
CA ARG A 165 3.93 -0.49 -18.93
C ARG A 165 3.93 0.88 -18.25
N ARG A 166 3.01 1.76 -18.65
CA ARG A 166 2.88 3.08 -18.04
C ARG A 166 2.26 2.92 -16.66
N CYS A 167 2.99 3.35 -15.64
CA CYS A 167 2.50 3.32 -14.27
C CYS A 167 1.59 4.52 -13.99
N LEU A 168 0.66 4.33 -13.06
CA LEU A 168 -0.16 5.39 -12.49
C LEU A 168 0.64 6.16 -11.46
N ASP A 169 0.84 7.46 -11.69
CA ASP A 169 1.41 8.37 -10.70
C ASP A 169 0.32 9.07 -9.86
N ILE A 170 0.71 9.63 -8.72
CA ILE A 170 -0.21 10.35 -7.81
C ILE A 170 -0.99 11.46 -8.52
N ALA A 171 -0.34 12.26 -9.37
CA ALA A 171 -0.98 13.41 -10.00
C ALA A 171 -2.06 12.96 -10.99
N SER A 172 -1.76 11.96 -11.81
CA SER A 172 -2.68 11.30 -12.72
C SER A 172 -3.85 10.65 -11.96
N ALA A 173 -3.57 9.99 -10.83
CA ALA A 173 -4.59 9.39 -9.99
C ALA A 173 -5.53 10.45 -9.41
N PHE A 174 -4.98 11.50 -8.82
CA PHE A 174 -5.77 12.57 -8.22
C PHE A 174 -6.61 13.32 -9.28
N GLY A 175 -6.06 13.52 -10.48
CA GLY A 175 -6.78 14.11 -11.61
C GLY A 175 -7.95 13.26 -12.13
N ALA A 176 -7.91 11.93 -11.92
CA ALA A 176 -8.97 11.01 -12.34
C ALA A 176 -10.09 10.83 -11.29
N LEU A 177 -9.93 11.36 -10.07
CA LEU A 177 -10.92 11.25 -9.00
C LEU A 177 -12.10 12.21 -9.22
N SER A 178 -13.30 11.75 -8.85
CA SER A 178 -14.46 12.62 -8.74
C SER A 178 -14.20 13.76 -7.73
N GLU A 179 -14.93 14.87 -7.84
CA GLU A 179 -14.80 15.96 -6.87
C GLU A 179 -15.14 15.50 -5.44
N GLU A 180 -16.14 14.65 -5.30
CA GLU A 180 -16.55 14.07 -4.02
C GLU A 180 -15.45 13.17 -3.42
N ASP A 181 -14.82 12.32 -4.23
CA ASP A 181 -13.71 11.48 -3.79
C ASP A 181 -12.49 12.32 -3.40
N ARG A 182 -12.18 13.38 -4.15
CA ARG A 182 -11.10 14.32 -3.80
C ARG A 182 -11.37 15.01 -2.46
N LYS A 183 -12.62 15.44 -2.22
CA LYS A 183 -13.02 16.05 -0.95
C LYS A 183 -12.91 15.06 0.21
N THR A 184 -13.34 13.82 0.00
CA THR A 184 -13.25 12.75 1.00
C THR A 184 -11.79 12.39 1.31
N LEU A 185 -10.94 12.28 0.29
CA LEU A 185 -9.50 12.04 0.46
C LEU A 185 -8.85 13.17 1.25
N GLY A 186 -9.14 14.43 0.90
CA GLY A 186 -8.63 15.60 1.61
C GLY A 186 -9.08 15.64 3.08
N ALA A 187 -10.34 15.28 3.37
CA ALA A 187 -10.85 15.22 4.74
C ALA A 187 -10.21 14.09 5.55
N ASN A 188 -9.98 12.91 4.95
CA ASN A 188 -9.29 11.80 5.58
C ASN A 188 -7.82 12.16 5.88
N TYR A 189 -7.12 12.76 4.91
CA TYR A 189 -5.76 13.23 5.10
C TYR A 189 -5.66 14.28 6.22
N ALA A 190 -6.58 15.25 6.25
CA ALA A 190 -6.63 16.25 7.32
C ALA A 190 -6.85 15.62 8.70
N ARG A 191 -7.69 14.57 8.79
CA ARG A 191 -7.90 13.81 10.02
C ARG A 191 -6.65 13.04 10.44
N ASP A 192 -5.96 12.40 9.51
CA ASP A 192 -4.71 11.67 9.79
C ASP A 192 -3.63 12.64 10.28
N VAL A 193 -3.48 13.81 9.65
CA VAL A 193 -2.56 14.87 10.10
C VAL A 193 -2.91 15.39 11.51
N ALA A 194 -4.20 15.60 11.80
CA ALA A 194 -4.63 16.03 13.13
C ALA A 194 -4.29 14.98 14.19
N ARG A 195 -4.53 13.69 13.91
CA ARG A 195 -4.19 12.58 14.82
C ARG A 195 -2.68 12.43 15.00
N ASP A 196 -1.91 12.54 13.92
CA ASP A 196 -0.44 12.50 13.97
C ASP A 196 0.08 13.67 14.85
N SER A 197 -0.58 14.83 14.81
CA SER A 197 -0.25 16.00 15.66
C SER A 197 -0.65 15.82 17.14
N GLU A 198 -1.80 15.21 17.42
CA GLU A 198 -2.25 14.88 18.79
C GLU A 198 -1.30 13.88 19.46
N THR A 199 -0.87 12.85 18.72
CA THR A 199 0.07 11.84 19.23
C THR A 199 1.45 12.45 19.54
N ALA A 200 1.85 13.51 18.84
CA ALA A 200 3.09 14.25 19.12
C ALA A 200 3.00 15.15 20.37
N MET A 201 1.79 15.45 20.87
CA MET A 201 1.55 16.36 22.00
C MET A 201 1.28 15.64 23.34
N GLU A 202 1.09 14.33 23.37
CA GLU A 202 0.94 13.59 24.64
C GLU A 202 2.28 13.55 25.42
N PRO A 203 2.37 14.19 26.60
CA PRO A 203 3.53 14.02 27.46
C PRO A 203 3.44 12.64 28.12
N ARG A 204 4.46 11.79 27.93
CA ARG A 204 4.58 10.55 28.70
C ARG A 204 4.85 10.90 30.16
N VAL A 205 3.94 10.47 31.04
CA VAL A 205 4.27 10.19 32.44
C VAL A 205 5.29 9.05 32.41
N VAL A 206 6.54 9.37 32.77
CA VAL A 206 7.62 8.41 33.01
C VAL A 206 7.49 7.86 34.41
#